data_AF-A0A562ZT82-F1
#
_entry.id   AF-A0A562ZT82-F1
#
_cell.length_a   1.000
_cell.length_b   1.000
_cell.length_c   1.000
_cell.angle_alpha   90.00
_cell.angle_beta   90.00
_cell.angle_gamma   90.00
#
_symmetry.space_group_name_H-M   'P 1'
#
loop_
_entity.id
_entity.type
_entity.pdbx_description
1 polymer ?
#
loop_
_entity_poly.entity_id
_entity_poly.type
_entity_poly.pdbx_seq_one_letter_code
_entity_poly.pdbx_strand_id
1 'polypeptide(L)'
;MTFVEFTGSQVVRVLSHRGTHAPSAREISSRIEALDAEERASASDKFRRIALGVESPGELEDFIKQFASPRDAHADSGPRPLRSQLPSQAAGSELRDSGFHAYGSAAAVKIELDLLRTEADAPARYTVRIEGAKKRGERFDWAGKVMFQLTKRELPVVGAFLLGHGNSKVEFSNHGPNANKSLSAERQVGKIFLKLQEGRSSPVAIPLEPPEVHAWGELVLTALALNQPHVPVAAQLDLLRAIGRLSP
;
A
#
# COMPACT_ATOMS: atom_id res chain seq x y z
N MET A 1 -36.66 8.92 -12.37
CA MET A 1 -35.48 8.94 -11.49
C MET A 1 -34.59 7.78 -11.90
N THR A 2 -33.42 8.06 -12.45
CA THR A 2 -32.52 7.04 -13.00
C THR A 2 -31.84 6.33 -11.84
N PHE A 3 -32.20 5.07 -11.59
CA PHE A 3 -31.49 4.21 -10.64
C PHE A 3 -30.07 3.99 -11.18
N VAL A 4 -29.06 4.46 -10.46
CA VAL A 4 -27.67 4.12 -10.78
C VAL A 4 -27.43 2.74 -10.21
N GLU A 5 -27.55 1.72 -11.05
CA GLU A 5 -27.24 0.34 -10.65
C GLU A 5 -25.76 0.25 -10.22
N PHE A 6 -25.54 -0.40 -9.09
CA PHE A 6 -24.21 -0.66 -8.55
C PHE A 6 -23.75 -2.05 -8.97
N THR A 7 -22.48 -2.18 -9.36
CA THR A 7 -21.92 -3.43 -9.89
C THR A 7 -21.14 -4.20 -8.84
N GLY A 8 -20.98 -5.52 -9.03
CA GLY A 8 -20.19 -6.34 -8.11
C GLY A 8 -18.75 -5.83 -7.92
N SER A 9 -18.13 -5.22 -8.94
CA SER A 9 -16.80 -4.62 -8.80
C SER A 9 -16.79 -3.34 -7.96
N GLN A 10 -17.87 -2.56 -7.96
CA GLN A 10 -18.02 -1.39 -7.10
C GLN A 10 -18.21 -1.79 -5.64
N VAL A 11 -18.97 -2.87 -5.37
CA VAL A 11 -19.13 -3.43 -4.03
C VAL A 11 -17.81 -3.94 -3.48
N VAL A 12 -17.07 -4.74 -4.25
CA VAL A 12 -15.74 -5.20 -3.85
C VAL A 12 -14.84 -4.03 -3.48
N ARG A 13 -14.80 -3.00 -4.33
CA ARG A 13 -13.96 -1.81 -4.11
C ARG A 13 -14.31 -1.09 -2.80
N VAL A 14 -15.59 -0.88 -2.51
CA VAL A 14 -16.03 -0.18 -1.29
C VAL A 14 -15.76 -1.02 -0.05
N LEU A 15 -16.08 -2.32 -0.08
CA LEU A 15 -15.80 -3.23 1.04
C LEU A 15 -14.30 -3.35 1.32
N SER A 16 -13.46 -3.39 0.28
CA SER A 16 -12.01 -3.35 0.41
C SER A 16 -11.50 -2.04 1.00
N HIS A 17 -12.03 -0.88 0.60
CA HIS A 17 -11.70 0.40 1.23
C HIS A 17 -12.09 0.46 2.72
N ARG A 18 -13.08 -0.33 3.15
CA ARG A 18 -13.54 -0.42 4.54
C ARG A 18 -12.83 -1.52 5.34
N GLY A 19 -11.78 -2.13 4.78
CA GLY A 19 -10.97 -3.15 5.47
C GLY A 19 -11.68 -4.49 5.62
N THR A 20 -12.69 -4.77 4.80
CA THR A 20 -13.47 -6.01 4.87
C THR A 20 -13.20 -6.90 3.68
N HIS A 21 -13.03 -8.20 3.94
CA HIS A 21 -12.73 -9.17 2.90
C HIS A 21 -13.99 -9.40 2.03
N ALA A 22 -13.99 -8.83 0.82
CA ALA A 22 -15.09 -9.00 -0.13
C ALA A 22 -14.90 -10.28 -0.98
N PRO A 23 -15.97 -11.04 -1.28
CA PRO A 23 -15.93 -12.09 -2.29
C PRO A 23 -15.56 -11.54 -3.67
N SER A 24 -15.27 -12.41 -4.63
CA SER A 24 -14.94 -11.98 -5.99
C SER A 24 -16.10 -11.18 -6.61
N ALA A 25 -15.75 -10.23 -7.50
CA ALA A 25 -16.75 -9.42 -8.19
C ALA A 25 -17.80 -10.26 -8.93
N ARG A 26 -17.44 -11.47 -9.37
CA ARG A 26 -18.36 -12.43 -9.99
C ARG A 26 -19.38 -12.97 -8.99
N GLU A 27 -18.94 -13.38 -7.80
CA GLU A 27 -19.84 -13.86 -6.74
C GLU A 27 -20.79 -12.78 -6.26
N ILE A 28 -20.30 -11.54 -6.13
CA ILE A 28 -21.16 -10.42 -5.74
C ILE A 28 -22.15 -10.07 -6.85
N SER A 29 -21.73 -10.05 -8.12
CA SER A 29 -22.65 -9.83 -9.25
C SER A 29 -23.74 -10.89 -9.31
N SER A 30 -23.41 -12.17 -9.12
CA SER A 30 -24.41 -13.25 -9.07
C SER A 30 -25.40 -13.08 -7.90
N ARG A 31 -24.95 -12.54 -6.75
CA ARG A 31 -25.85 -12.21 -5.63
C ARG A 31 -26.75 -11.02 -5.95
N ILE A 32 -26.22 -9.98 -6.60
CA ILE A 32 -27.01 -8.81 -7.04
C ILE A 32 -28.08 -9.22 -8.06
N GLU A 33 -27.76 -10.13 -8.98
CA GLU A 33 -28.68 -10.68 -9.98
C GLU A 33 -29.79 -11.53 -9.32
N ALA A 34 -29.51 -12.17 -8.18
CA ALA A 34 -30.47 -13.00 -7.45
C ALA A 34 -31.48 -12.20 -6.60
N LEU A 35 -31.25 -10.89 -6.38
CA LEU A 35 -32.18 -10.02 -5.65
C LEU A 35 -33.41 -9.67 -6.50
N ASP A 36 -34.56 -9.52 -5.84
CA ASP A 36 -35.74 -8.94 -6.48
C ASP A 36 -35.60 -7.41 -6.67
N ALA A 37 -36.58 -6.78 -7.31
CA ALA A 37 -36.53 -5.35 -7.65
C ALA A 37 -36.55 -4.44 -6.41
N GLU A 38 -37.24 -4.84 -5.33
CA GLU A 38 -37.37 -4.07 -4.09
C GLU A 38 -36.10 -4.22 -3.25
N GLU A 39 -35.58 -5.44 -3.13
CA GLU A 39 -34.31 -5.76 -2.48
C GLU A 39 -33.12 -5.09 -3.17
N ARG A 40 -33.10 -5.06 -4.51
CA ARG A 40 -32.04 -4.40 -5.28
C ARG A 40 -32.04 -2.88 -5.08
N ALA A 41 -33.23 -2.26 -5.02
CA ALA A 41 -33.35 -0.83 -4.75
C ALA A 41 -32.86 -0.48 -3.33
N SER A 42 -33.25 -1.29 -2.33
CA SER A 42 -32.81 -1.13 -0.94
C SER A 42 -31.29 -1.33 -0.79
N ALA A 43 -30.73 -2.37 -1.42
CA ALA A 43 -29.29 -2.64 -1.41
C ALA A 43 -28.50 -1.53 -2.13
N SER A 44 -29.05 -0.92 -3.19
CA SER A 44 -28.43 0.19 -3.90
C SER A 44 -28.36 1.46 -3.06
N ASP A 45 -29.42 1.77 -2.31
CA ASP A 45 -29.44 2.93 -1.43
C ASP A 45 -28.46 2.75 -0.26
N LYS A 46 -28.47 1.56 0.36
CA LYS A 46 -27.51 1.19 1.42
C LYS A 46 -26.07 1.25 0.91
N PHE A 47 -25.79 0.70 -0.28
CA PHE A 47 -24.46 0.77 -0.91
C PHE A 47 -24.01 2.22 -1.12
N ARG A 48 -24.89 3.10 -1.60
CA ARG A 48 -24.55 4.52 -1.82
C ARG A 48 -24.18 5.21 -0.52
N ARG A 49 -24.90 4.96 0.57
CA ARG A 49 -24.61 5.55 1.89
C ARG A 49 -23.26 5.07 2.43
N ILE A 50 -22.99 3.76 2.31
CA ILE A 50 -21.69 3.17 2.68
C ILE A 50 -20.54 3.71 1.81
N ALA A 51 -20.77 3.92 0.51
CA ALA A 51 -19.75 4.48 -0.38
C ALA A 51 -19.41 5.95 -0.05
N LEU A 52 -20.36 6.68 0.52
CA LEU A 52 -20.23 8.11 0.86
C LEU A 52 -19.80 8.36 2.32
N GLY A 53 -19.74 7.34 3.18
CA GLY A 53 -19.36 7.53 4.58
C GLY A 53 -20.46 8.09 5.48
N VAL A 54 -21.72 7.97 5.06
CA VAL A 54 -22.91 8.50 5.77
C VAL A 54 -23.86 7.40 6.24
N GLU A 55 -23.35 6.17 6.32
CA GLU A 55 -24.07 5.03 6.85
C GLU A 55 -24.40 5.18 8.35
N SER A 56 -25.53 4.65 8.78
CA SER A 56 -25.91 4.52 10.18
C SER A 56 -25.17 3.34 10.84
N PRO A 57 -24.95 3.34 12.16
CA PRO A 57 -24.29 2.23 12.87
C PRO A 57 -25.00 0.88 12.59
N GLY A 58 -24.25 -0.16 12.23
CA GLY A 58 -24.79 -1.48 11.89
C GLY A 58 -25.09 -1.70 10.41
N GLU A 59 -25.21 -0.65 9.60
CA GLU A 59 -25.55 -0.78 8.18
C GLU A 59 -24.45 -1.45 7.36
N LEU A 60 -23.19 -1.20 7.72
CA LEU A 60 -22.02 -1.84 7.09
C LEU A 60 -21.98 -3.33 7.40
N GLU A 61 -22.20 -3.71 8.66
CA GLU A 61 -22.20 -5.11 9.11
C GLU A 61 -23.31 -5.93 8.46
N ASP A 62 -24.51 -5.34 8.31
CA ASP A 62 -25.63 -6.00 7.64
C ASP A 62 -25.35 -6.17 6.13
N PHE A 63 -24.73 -5.17 5.51
CA PHE A 63 -24.34 -5.24 4.10
C PHE A 63 -23.26 -6.30 3.88
N ILE A 64 -22.31 -6.43 4.81
CA ILE A 64 -21.29 -7.50 4.81
C ILE A 64 -21.95 -8.87 4.98
N LYS A 65 -22.93 -9.04 5.87
CA LYS A 65 -23.62 -10.33 5.99
C LYS A 65 -24.34 -10.72 4.70
N GLN A 66 -24.96 -9.75 4.04
CA GLN A 66 -25.68 -9.97 2.78
C GLN A 66 -24.74 -10.34 1.64
N PHE A 67 -23.57 -9.71 1.55
CA PHE A 67 -22.68 -9.84 0.38
C PHE A 67 -21.33 -10.53 0.65
N ALA A 68 -20.97 -10.91 1.88
CA ALA A 68 -19.60 -11.32 2.25
C ALA A 68 -19.43 -12.61 3.11
N SER A 69 -20.44 -13.41 3.47
CA SER A 69 -20.19 -14.74 4.11
C SER A 69 -21.22 -15.84 3.80
N PRO A 70 -20.90 -17.16 3.98
CA PRO A 70 -19.60 -17.81 4.28
C PRO A 70 -19.15 -18.92 3.29
N ARG A 71 -17.89 -19.38 3.43
CA ARG A 71 -17.31 -20.60 2.84
C ARG A 71 -17.83 -21.86 3.56
N ASP A 72 -18.07 -22.95 2.80
CA ASP A 72 -18.15 -24.32 3.31
C ASP A 72 -17.07 -25.24 2.68
N ALA A 73 -16.65 -26.19 3.51
CA ALA A 73 -15.77 -27.36 3.37
C ALA A 73 -15.39 -27.87 1.95
N HIS A 74 -14.10 -28.11 1.74
CA HIS A 74 -13.64 -29.33 1.09
C HIS A 74 -12.36 -29.87 1.73
N ALA A 75 -12.49 -31.07 2.29
CA ALA A 75 -11.42 -31.94 2.74
C ALA A 75 -10.59 -32.44 1.55
N ASP A 76 -9.26 -32.40 1.71
CA ASP A 76 -8.40 -33.45 1.16
C ASP A 76 -7.25 -33.71 2.14
N SER A 77 -7.33 -34.86 2.80
CA SER A 77 -6.39 -35.38 3.77
C SER A 77 -5.35 -36.23 3.06
N GLY A 78 -4.14 -35.71 2.90
CA GLY A 78 -2.94 -36.49 2.60
C GLY A 78 -1.76 -35.97 3.42
N PRO A 79 -0.97 -36.84 4.08
CA PRO A 79 0.11 -36.38 4.94
C PRO A 79 1.26 -35.88 4.05
N ARG A 80 1.38 -34.56 3.90
CA ARG A 80 2.60 -33.93 3.40
C ARG A 80 3.45 -33.51 4.61
N PRO A 81 4.74 -33.85 4.64
CA PRO A 81 5.57 -33.68 5.83
C PRO A 81 5.65 -32.20 6.21
N LEU A 82 5.58 -31.91 7.52
CA LEU A 82 5.79 -30.59 8.08
C LEU A 82 7.16 -30.06 7.64
N ARG A 83 7.17 -29.22 6.62
CA ARG A 83 8.23 -28.24 6.45
C ARG A 83 7.78 -27.03 7.24
N SER A 84 8.39 -26.81 8.39
CA SER A 84 8.21 -25.66 9.27
C SER A 84 8.26 -24.35 8.47
N GLN A 85 7.09 -23.85 8.09
CA GLN A 85 6.96 -22.50 7.56
C GLN A 85 6.87 -21.56 8.76
N LEU A 86 8.00 -20.88 9.00
CA LEU A 86 8.13 -19.79 9.96
C LEU A 86 7.05 -18.71 9.69
N PRO A 87 6.47 -18.06 10.73
CA PRO A 87 5.36 -17.10 10.61
C PRO A 87 5.68 -15.77 9.88
N SER A 88 6.83 -15.64 9.23
CA SER A 88 7.34 -14.35 8.71
C SER A 88 6.65 -13.87 7.42
N GLN A 89 6.10 -14.77 6.58
CA GLN A 89 5.61 -14.38 5.25
C GLN A 89 4.15 -13.90 5.22
N ALA A 90 3.29 -14.37 6.13
CA ALA A 90 1.86 -14.01 6.14
C ALA A 90 1.64 -12.57 6.64
N ALA A 91 2.25 -12.19 7.77
CA ALA A 91 2.16 -10.83 8.30
C ALA A 91 2.74 -9.78 7.33
N GLY A 92 3.82 -10.11 6.63
CA GLY A 92 4.41 -9.26 5.60
C GLY A 92 3.55 -9.12 4.34
N SER A 93 2.56 -9.98 4.12
CA SER A 93 1.64 -9.87 3.00
C SER A 93 0.48 -8.92 3.31
N GLU A 94 -0.10 -9.00 4.51
CA GLU A 94 -1.20 -8.12 4.94
C GLU A 94 -0.73 -6.66 5.10
N LEU A 95 0.50 -6.44 5.55
CA LEU A 95 1.11 -5.11 5.63
C LEU A 95 1.26 -4.43 4.25
N ARG A 96 1.48 -5.20 3.17
CA ARG A 96 1.75 -4.69 1.81
C ARG A 96 0.50 -4.23 1.05
N ASP A 97 -0.69 -4.42 1.63
CA ASP A 97 -1.92 -3.88 1.06
C ASP A 97 -2.23 -2.45 1.55
N SER A 98 -1.41 -1.91 2.47
CA SER A 98 -1.57 -0.56 3.04
C SER A 98 -0.86 0.58 2.28
N GLY A 99 -0.49 0.39 1.01
CA GLY A 99 0.25 1.36 0.20
C GLY A 99 -0.59 2.16 -0.81
N PHE A 100 0.09 2.98 -1.62
CA PHE A 100 -0.52 3.69 -2.75
C PHE A 100 0.24 3.43 -4.06
N HIS A 101 -0.43 3.69 -5.18
CA HIS A 101 0.16 3.67 -6.51
C HIS A 101 0.16 5.08 -7.11
N ALA A 102 1.23 5.40 -7.84
CA ALA A 102 1.30 6.59 -8.68
C ALA A 102 1.59 6.18 -10.12
N TYR A 103 0.91 6.80 -11.08
CA TYR A 103 1.00 6.46 -12.50
C TYR A 103 1.43 7.67 -13.32
N GLY A 104 2.51 7.51 -14.07
CA GLY A 104 3.00 8.46 -15.07
C GLY A 104 2.85 7.90 -16.48
N SER A 105 3.23 8.71 -17.46
CA SER A 105 3.13 8.34 -18.88
C SER A 105 4.07 7.20 -19.29
N ALA A 106 5.24 7.07 -18.64
CA ALA A 106 6.29 6.10 -18.97
C ALA A 106 6.63 5.12 -17.84
N ALA A 107 6.13 5.37 -16.63
CA ALA A 107 6.47 4.64 -15.42
C ALA A 107 5.32 4.66 -14.41
N ALA A 108 5.28 3.68 -13.53
CA ALA A 108 4.41 3.62 -12.37
C ALA A 108 5.22 3.21 -11.14
N VAL A 109 4.77 3.63 -9.96
CA VAL A 109 5.35 3.19 -8.69
C VAL A 109 4.26 2.72 -7.72
N LYS A 110 4.60 1.73 -6.90
CA LYS A 110 3.86 1.34 -5.70
C LYS A 110 4.74 1.64 -4.49
N ILE A 111 4.22 2.36 -3.51
CA ILE A 111 4.90 2.65 -2.25
C ILE A 111 4.05 2.09 -1.12
N GLU A 112 4.63 1.24 -0.29
CA GLU A 112 3.89 0.48 0.73
C GLU A 112 4.71 0.27 2.01
N LEU A 113 4.01 0.03 3.11
CA LEU A 113 4.62 -0.45 4.34
C LEU A 113 5.10 -1.90 4.13
N ASP A 114 6.26 -2.22 4.68
CA ASP A 114 6.89 -3.54 4.56
C ASP A 114 7.70 -3.86 5.82
N LEU A 115 8.13 -5.11 5.93
CA LEU A 115 9.07 -5.56 6.96
C LEU A 115 10.46 -5.73 6.38
N LEU A 116 11.49 -5.20 7.06
CA LEU A 116 12.88 -5.52 6.74
C LEU A 116 13.08 -7.02 6.78
N ARG A 117 13.80 -7.52 5.77
CA ARG A 117 14.27 -8.90 5.77
C ARG A 117 15.29 -9.04 6.90
N THR A 118 14.87 -9.72 7.96
CA THR A 118 15.73 -10.04 9.11
C THR A 118 15.91 -11.55 9.22
N GLU A 119 16.91 -11.98 9.98
CA GLU A 119 17.06 -13.37 10.37
C GLU A 119 15.87 -13.83 11.22
N ALA A 120 15.64 -15.14 11.30
CA ALA A 120 14.42 -15.74 11.84
C ALA A 120 14.07 -15.29 13.28
N ASP A 121 15.08 -14.94 14.08
CA ASP A 121 14.93 -14.59 15.50
C ASP A 121 15.06 -13.09 15.81
N ALA A 122 15.26 -12.25 14.78
CA ALA A 122 15.34 -10.82 14.97
C ALA A 122 13.94 -10.17 15.02
N PRO A 123 13.73 -9.15 15.86
CA PRO A 123 12.44 -8.49 15.95
C PRO A 123 12.06 -7.86 14.60
N ALA A 124 10.80 -8.03 14.21
CA ALA A 124 10.26 -7.44 13.00
C ALA A 124 10.52 -5.92 12.98
N ARG A 125 11.07 -5.42 11.87
CA ARG A 125 11.34 -4.00 11.67
C ARG A 125 10.52 -3.48 10.52
N TYR A 126 9.68 -2.50 10.78
CA TYR A 126 8.87 -1.85 9.76
C TYR A 126 9.72 -0.92 8.91
N THR A 127 9.40 -0.84 7.64
CA THR A 127 10.05 0.06 6.68
C THR A 127 9.11 0.36 5.52
N VAL A 128 9.56 1.15 4.56
CA VAL A 128 8.83 1.44 3.33
C VAL A 128 9.53 0.76 2.16
N ARG A 129 8.73 0.08 1.34
CA ARG A 129 9.15 -0.47 0.05
C ARG A 129 8.63 0.42 -1.06
N ILE A 130 9.48 0.62 -2.07
CA ILE A 130 9.19 1.32 -3.30
C ILE A 130 9.43 0.35 -4.46
N GLU A 131 8.39 0.07 -5.23
CA GLU A 131 8.46 -0.74 -6.43
C GLU A 131 8.15 0.12 -7.66
N GLY A 132 9.06 0.15 -8.63
CA GLY A 132 8.92 0.91 -9.86
C GLY A 132 8.80 0.00 -11.08
N ALA A 133 7.79 0.23 -11.92
CA ALA A 133 7.58 -0.48 -13.17
C ALA A 133 7.60 0.48 -14.35
N LYS A 134 8.21 0.07 -15.47
CA LYS A 134 8.16 0.84 -16.72
C LYS A 134 6.95 0.47 -17.54
N LYS A 135 6.50 1.41 -18.38
CA LYS A 135 5.47 1.12 -19.37
C LYS A 135 6.00 0.20 -20.46
N ARG A 136 5.21 -0.80 -20.83
CA ARG A 136 5.44 -1.74 -21.92
C ARG A 136 4.13 -1.89 -22.71
N GLY A 137 4.07 -1.22 -23.86
CA GLY A 137 2.81 -1.06 -24.59
C GLY A 137 1.82 -0.22 -23.78
N GLU A 138 0.62 -0.75 -23.55
CA GLU A 138 -0.42 -0.05 -22.77
C GLU A 138 -0.37 -0.32 -21.26
N ARG A 139 0.41 -1.30 -20.82
CA ARG A 139 0.47 -1.73 -19.41
C ARG A 139 1.83 -1.45 -18.79
N PHE A 140 1.90 -1.46 -17.46
CA PHE A 140 3.17 -1.39 -16.75
C PHE A 140 3.71 -2.80 -16.50
N ASP A 141 5.01 -2.99 -16.73
CA ASP A 141 5.70 -4.27 -16.55
C ASP A 141 6.09 -4.46 -15.08
N TRP A 142 5.11 -4.86 -14.26
CA TRP A 142 5.31 -5.17 -12.84
C TRP A 142 6.12 -6.45 -12.62
N ALA A 143 6.23 -7.33 -13.63
CA ALA A 143 7.09 -8.51 -13.55
C ALA A 143 8.57 -8.12 -13.62
N GLY A 144 8.90 -7.11 -14.45
CA GLY A 144 10.23 -6.51 -14.57
C GLY A 144 10.48 -5.30 -13.65
N LYS A 145 9.80 -5.21 -12.50
CA LYS A 145 9.89 -4.06 -11.60
C LYS A 145 11.25 -3.94 -10.90
N VAL A 146 11.66 -2.70 -10.64
CA VAL A 146 12.76 -2.37 -9.73
C VAL A 146 12.19 -2.23 -8.33
N MET A 147 12.62 -3.09 -7.40
CA MET A 147 12.26 -3.00 -5.98
C MET A 147 13.40 -2.38 -5.18
N PHE A 148 13.06 -1.38 -4.36
CA PHE A 148 13.92 -0.73 -3.38
C PHE A 148 13.24 -0.74 -2.01
N GLN A 149 13.96 -1.09 -0.96
CA GLN A 149 13.44 -1.10 0.41
C GLN A 149 14.33 -0.21 1.26
N LEU A 150 13.74 0.79 1.93
CA LEU A 150 14.50 1.71 2.77
C LEU A 150 15.16 0.94 3.92
N THR A 151 16.42 1.23 4.21
CA THR A 151 17.07 0.69 5.40
C THR A 151 16.64 1.43 6.66
N LYS A 152 17.00 0.87 7.83
CA LYS A 152 16.82 1.54 9.13
C LYS A 152 17.45 2.94 9.17
N ARG A 153 18.55 3.16 8.44
CA ARG A 153 19.27 4.44 8.41
C ARG A 153 18.66 5.44 7.43
N GLU A 154 18.12 4.96 6.32
CA GLU A 154 17.49 5.81 5.30
C GLU A 154 16.09 6.27 5.67
N LEU A 155 15.31 5.42 6.35
CA LEU A 155 13.93 5.73 6.72
C LEU A 155 13.76 7.10 7.43
N PRO A 156 14.54 7.45 8.47
CA PRO A 156 14.44 8.77 9.09
C PRO A 156 14.94 9.91 8.19
N VAL A 157 15.91 9.66 7.31
CA VAL A 157 16.39 10.67 6.33
C VAL A 157 15.29 10.98 5.32
N VAL A 158 14.58 9.97 4.83
CA VAL A 158 13.40 10.15 3.96
C VAL A 158 12.28 10.87 4.72
N GLY A 159 12.05 10.55 6.00
CA GLY A 159 11.07 11.26 6.82
C GLY A 159 11.38 12.75 6.94
N ALA A 160 12.63 13.09 7.29
CA ALA A 160 13.09 14.49 7.36
C ALA A 160 12.99 15.19 5.99
N PHE A 161 13.36 14.48 4.92
CA PHE A 161 13.20 14.94 3.55
C PHE A 161 11.74 15.28 3.27
N LEU A 162 10.78 14.36 3.44
CA LEU A 162 9.35 14.54 3.11
C LEU A 162 8.68 15.65 3.92
N LEU A 163 9.04 15.80 5.21
CA LEU A 163 8.55 16.87 6.08
C LEU A 163 9.14 18.25 5.77
N GLY A 164 10.11 18.32 4.85
CA GLY A 164 10.72 19.59 4.43
C GLY A 164 11.73 20.12 5.44
N HIS A 165 12.27 19.25 6.28
CA HIS A 165 13.28 19.61 7.27
C HIS A 165 14.71 19.34 6.79
N GLY A 166 14.89 18.52 5.74
CA GLY A 166 16.18 18.23 5.12
C GLY A 166 16.33 18.81 3.73
N ASN A 167 17.33 18.32 3.01
CA ASN A 167 17.71 18.75 1.67
C ASN A 167 16.58 18.73 0.64
N SER A 168 16.77 19.49 -0.43
CA SER A 168 15.92 19.40 -1.62
C SER A 168 16.06 18.05 -2.35
N LYS A 169 17.07 17.23 -2.03
CA LYS A 169 17.30 15.93 -2.66
C LYS A 169 17.80 14.89 -1.66
N VAL A 170 17.34 13.64 -1.82
CA VAL A 170 17.93 12.44 -1.20
C VAL A 170 18.36 11.45 -2.28
N GLU A 171 19.47 10.76 -2.04
CA GLU A 171 19.99 9.74 -2.96
C GLU A 171 20.62 8.60 -2.16
N PHE A 172 20.21 7.37 -2.50
CA PHE A 172 20.69 6.14 -1.89
C PHE A 172 21.09 5.19 -3.01
N SER A 173 22.25 4.56 -2.88
CA SER A 173 22.85 3.71 -3.91
C SER A 173 23.50 2.48 -3.28
N ASN A 174 23.95 1.54 -4.11
CA ASN A 174 24.55 0.28 -3.68
C ASN A 174 23.57 -0.68 -2.96
N HIS A 175 22.29 -0.67 -3.36
CA HIS A 175 21.27 -1.58 -2.83
C HIS A 175 21.14 -2.88 -3.62
N GLY A 176 20.54 -3.88 -2.97
CA GLY A 176 20.24 -5.19 -3.55
C GLY A 176 21.44 -6.14 -3.55
N PRO A 177 21.23 -7.42 -3.92
CA PRO A 177 22.29 -8.45 -3.86
C PRO A 177 23.53 -8.12 -4.71
N ASN A 178 23.32 -7.38 -5.81
CA ASN A 178 24.39 -6.98 -6.73
C ASN A 178 24.90 -5.56 -6.48
N ALA A 179 24.47 -4.89 -5.38
CA ALA A 179 24.82 -3.51 -5.05
C ALA A 179 24.65 -2.53 -6.22
N ASN A 180 23.61 -2.73 -7.04
CA ASN A 180 23.42 -2.01 -8.29
C ASN A 180 22.08 -1.26 -8.36
N LYS A 181 21.35 -1.18 -7.23
CA LYS A 181 20.09 -0.44 -7.15
C LYS A 181 20.29 0.92 -6.50
N SER A 182 19.57 1.91 -6.99
CA SER A 182 19.52 3.24 -6.40
C SER A 182 18.11 3.82 -6.39
N LEU A 183 17.90 4.71 -5.41
CA LEU A 183 16.72 5.53 -5.22
C LEU A 183 17.18 6.98 -5.12
N SER A 184 16.55 7.89 -5.84
CA SER A 184 16.66 9.31 -5.57
C SER A 184 15.31 10.00 -5.61
N ALA A 185 15.14 11.01 -4.77
CA ALA A 185 13.95 11.85 -4.73
C ALA A 185 14.38 13.31 -4.61
N GLU A 186 13.81 14.17 -5.45
CA GLU A 186 14.17 15.59 -5.53
C GLU A 186 12.93 16.46 -5.50
N ARG A 187 12.93 17.48 -4.66
CA ARG A 187 11.87 18.49 -4.59
C ARG A 187 11.94 19.37 -5.82
N GLN A 188 10.82 19.44 -6.52
CA GLN A 188 10.58 20.37 -7.62
C GLN A 188 9.42 21.29 -7.25
N VAL A 189 9.16 22.31 -8.07
CA VAL A 189 8.01 23.20 -7.84
C VAL A 189 6.71 22.38 -7.86
N GLY A 190 6.04 22.34 -6.71
CA GLY A 190 4.73 21.67 -6.53
C GLY A 190 4.76 20.15 -6.34
N LYS A 191 5.91 19.48 -6.43
CA LYS A 191 6.00 18.01 -6.49
C LYS A 191 7.35 17.45 -6.05
N ILE A 192 7.44 16.14 -5.91
CA ILE A 192 8.71 15.42 -5.73
C ILE A 192 8.95 14.53 -6.93
N PHE A 193 10.11 14.64 -7.58
CA PHE A 193 10.50 13.76 -8.66
C PHE A 193 11.26 12.55 -8.10
N LEU A 194 10.65 11.36 -8.22
CA LEU A 194 11.19 10.10 -7.71
C LEU A 194 11.84 9.31 -8.86
N LYS A 195 13.00 8.71 -8.59
CA LYS A 195 13.76 7.90 -9.53
C LYS A 195 14.23 6.60 -8.87
N LEU A 196 13.95 5.47 -9.52
CA LEU A 196 14.54 4.16 -9.21
C LEU A 196 15.39 3.69 -10.39
N GLN A 197 16.51 3.06 -10.10
CA GLN A 197 17.38 2.50 -11.12
C GLN A 197 17.99 1.18 -10.65
N GLU A 198 18.16 0.24 -11.58
CA GLU A 198 18.87 -1.02 -11.38
C GLU A 198 19.90 -1.22 -12.49
N GLY A 199 21.17 -1.30 -12.12
CA GLY A 199 22.30 -1.41 -13.03
C GLY A 199 22.33 -0.31 -14.09
N ARG A 200 22.53 -0.72 -15.34
CA ARG A 200 22.61 0.18 -16.52
C ARG A 200 21.26 0.39 -17.22
N SER A 201 20.17 -0.15 -16.67
CA SER A 201 18.85 0.06 -17.25
C SER A 201 18.46 1.53 -17.16
N SER A 202 17.62 1.98 -18.10
CA SER A 202 16.99 3.30 -17.97
C SER A 202 16.26 3.39 -16.62
N PRO A 203 16.20 4.55 -15.98
CA PRO A 203 15.52 4.66 -14.70
C PRO A 203 14.00 4.58 -14.85
N VAL A 204 13.33 4.13 -13.79
CA VAL A 204 11.91 4.38 -13.54
C VAL A 204 11.82 5.74 -12.88
N ALA A 205 11.22 6.73 -13.54
CA ALA A 205 11.13 8.09 -13.03
C ALA A 205 9.70 8.62 -13.11
N ILE A 206 9.21 9.21 -12.02
CA ILE A 206 7.83 9.66 -11.91
C ILE A 206 7.72 10.91 -11.00
N PRO A 207 6.91 11.91 -11.37
CA PRO A 207 6.50 12.95 -10.43
C PRO A 207 5.49 12.41 -9.42
N LEU A 208 5.68 12.74 -8.15
CA LEU A 208 4.73 12.54 -7.07
C LEU A 208 4.12 13.90 -6.71
N GLU A 209 2.80 14.01 -6.86
CA GLU A 209 2.05 15.21 -6.55
C GLU A 209 1.74 15.26 -5.05
N PRO A 210 1.19 16.37 -4.51
CA PRO A 210 0.98 16.52 -3.07
C PRO A 210 0.24 15.36 -2.37
N PRO A 211 -0.80 14.71 -2.96
CA PRO A 211 -1.46 13.56 -2.36
C PRO A 211 -0.53 12.35 -2.18
N GLU A 212 0.31 12.04 -3.18
CA GLU A 212 1.27 10.94 -3.09
C GLU A 212 2.39 11.26 -2.08
N VAL A 213 2.84 12.51 -2.04
CA VAL A 213 3.86 12.95 -1.08
C VAL A 213 3.33 12.84 0.35
N HIS A 214 2.07 13.21 0.57
CA HIS A 214 1.39 13.04 1.86
C HIS A 214 1.33 11.57 2.26
N ALA A 215 0.80 10.70 1.39
CA ALA A 215 0.67 9.27 1.66
C ALA A 215 2.03 8.60 1.92
N TRP A 216 3.09 9.02 1.21
CA TRP A 216 4.45 8.53 1.48
C TRP A 216 4.94 8.98 2.85
N GLY A 217 4.67 10.22 3.24
CA GLY A 217 4.96 10.73 4.58
C GLY A 217 4.29 9.91 5.67
N GLU A 218 3.00 9.60 5.52
CA GLU A 218 2.24 8.77 6.46
C GLU A 218 2.84 7.37 6.63
N LEU A 219 3.23 6.71 5.53
CA LEU A 219 3.87 5.40 5.57
C LEU A 219 5.20 5.44 6.33
N VAL A 220 6.02 6.47 6.10
CA VAL A 220 7.30 6.63 6.78
C VAL A 220 7.11 6.90 8.28
N LEU A 221 6.18 7.80 8.64
CA LEU A 221 5.87 8.10 10.04
C LEU A 221 5.30 6.87 10.77
N THR A 222 4.43 6.11 10.10
CA THR A 222 3.89 4.86 10.64
C THR A 222 5.00 3.85 10.90
N ALA A 223 5.90 3.64 9.94
CA ALA A 223 7.03 2.73 10.11
C ALA A 223 7.96 3.17 11.28
N LEU A 224 8.22 4.47 11.43
CA LEU A 224 9.02 5.00 12.54
C LEU A 224 8.32 4.79 13.89
N ALA A 225 7.03 5.08 13.99
CA ALA A 225 6.23 4.90 15.20
C ALA A 225 6.18 3.43 15.64
N LEU A 226 5.91 2.51 14.70
CA LEU A 226 5.87 1.08 14.97
C LEU A 226 7.23 0.50 15.39
N ASN A 227 8.33 1.08 14.90
CA ASN A 227 9.67 0.66 15.29
C ASN A 227 10.09 1.16 16.70
N GLN A 228 9.48 2.24 17.18
CA GLN A 228 9.82 2.89 18.45
C GLN A 228 8.57 3.29 19.25
N PRO A 229 7.74 2.34 19.69
CA PRO A 229 6.45 2.64 20.34
C PRO A 229 6.57 3.37 21.68
N HIS A 230 7.76 3.36 22.30
CA HIS A 230 8.04 4.06 23.56
C HIS A 230 8.50 5.51 23.37
N VAL A 231 8.81 5.93 22.14
CA VAL A 231 9.22 7.31 21.86
C VAL A 231 7.98 8.11 21.46
N PRO A 232 7.62 9.17 22.20
CA PRO A 232 6.47 10.00 21.86
C PRO A 232 6.57 10.57 20.45
N VAL A 233 5.44 10.66 19.73
CA VAL A 233 5.39 11.18 18.35
C VAL A 233 6.02 12.56 18.24
N ALA A 234 5.77 13.46 19.20
CA ALA A 234 6.39 14.78 19.23
C ALA A 234 7.92 14.71 19.25
N ALA A 235 8.49 13.83 20.09
CA ALA A 235 9.93 13.62 20.15
C ALA A 235 10.48 13.01 18.84
N GLN A 236 9.73 12.12 18.19
CA GLN A 236 10.10 11.60 16.86
C GLN A 236 10.16 12.71 15.80
N LEU A 237 9.18 13.61 15.78
CA LEU A 237 9.18 14.76 14.87
C LEU A 237 10.36 15.71 15.13
N ASP A 238 10.72 15.94 16.40
CA ASP A 238 11.89 16.74 16.77
C ASP A 238 13.20 16.10 16.33
N LEU A 239 13.32 14.76 16.43
CA LEU A 239 14.47 14.03 15.91
C LEU A 239 14.56 14.13 14.37
N LEU A 240 13.43 14.04 13.65
CA LEU A 240 13.43 14.22 12.19
C LEU A 240 13.84 15.64 11.79
N ARG A 241 13.38 16.66 12.53
CA ARG A 241 13.84 18.05 12.35
C ARG A 241 15.34 18.18 12.57
N ALA A 242 15.87 17.55 13.62
CA ALA A 242 17.30 17.59 13.94
C ALA A 242 18.14 16.93 12.84
N ILE A 243 17.75 15.75 12.36
CA ILE A 243 18.45 15.04 11.27
C ILE A 243 18.40 15.85 9.97
N GLY A 244 17.28 16.51 9.69
CA GLY A 244 17.13 17.38 8.53
C GLY A 244 18.18 18.49 8.49
N ARG A 245 18.50 19.11 9.63
CA ARG A 245 19.56 20.15 9.74
C ARG A 245 20.98 19.62 9.56
N LEU A 246 21.19 18.32 9.77
CA LEU A 246 22.51 17.67 9.63
C LEU A 246 22.73 17.09 8.23
N SER A 247 21.68 17.00 7.42
CA SER A 247 21.78 16.59 6.02
C SER A 247 22.20 17.82 5.22
N PRO A 248 23.37 17.82 4.56
CA PRO A 248 23.95 19.00 3.89
C PRO A 248 23.38 19.26 2.51
#